data_AF-A0A527DZQ7-F1
#
_entry.id   AF-A0A527DZQ7-F1
#
_cell.length_a   1.000
_cell.length_b   1.000
_cell.length_c   1.000
_cell.angle_alpha   90.00
_cell.angle_beta   90.00
_cell.angle_gamma   90.00
#
_symmetry.space_group_name_H-M   'P 1'
#
loop_
_entity.id
_entity.type
_entity.pdbx_description
1 polymer ?
#
loop_
_entity_poly.entity_id
_entity_poly.type
_entity_poly.pdbx_seq_one_letter_code
_entity_poly.pdbx_strand_id
1 'polypeptide(L)'
;MSDDSFIREVNDEMRRDQAQALWDRFGPALLVLAILVVLGTAAFVGYRYWDETRANRSGDAFSQALKLANDGKNDEALTALDQLEKDGYGAYPLLARMRGATVKANKGDIDAAVKDFDEVAADTAIPQGIRDVARLRA
;
A
#
# COMPACT_ATOMS: atom_id res chain seq x y z
N MET A 1 -64.86 -9.86 -25.70
CA MET A 1 -63.60 -9.30 -25.14
C MET A 1 -62.81 -10.39 -24.40
N SER A 2 -62.80 -11.62 -24.92
CA SER A 2 -62.19 -12.79 -24.24
C SER A 2 -60.98 -13.31 -25.00
N ASP A 3 -60.98 -13.19 -26.33
CA ASP A 3 -59.87 -13.60 -27.20
C ASP A 3 -58.60 -12.75 -26.97
N ASP A 4 -58.75 -11.45 -26.70
CA ASP A 4 -57.62 -10.56 -26.36
C ASP A 4 -56.93 -10.92 -25.03
N SER A 5 -57.66 -11.53 -24.09
CA SER A 5 -57.09 -11.96 -22.80
C SER A 5 -56.31 -13.26 -22.96
N PHE A 6 -56.89 -14.24 -23.67
CA PHE A 6 -56.26 -15.54 -23.91
C PHE A 6 -54.98 -15.43 -24.74
N ILE A 7 -54.97 -14.61 -25.79
CA ILE A 7 -53.78 -14.42 -26.64
C ILE A 7 -52.66 -13.67 -25.90
N ARG A 8 -53.00 -12.82 -24.93
CA ARG A 8 -52.03 -12.11 -24.09
C ARG A 8 -51.43 -13.03 -23.04
N GLU A 9 -52.28 -13.84 -22.40
CA GLU A 9 -51.88 -14.81 -21.37
C GLU A 9 -50.94 -15.89 -21.95
N VAL A 10 -51.25 -16.43 -23.13
CA VAL A 10 -50.37 -17.39 -23.83
C VAL A 10 -49.05 -16.77 -24.29
N ASN A 11 -49.06 -15.53 -24.78
CA ASN A 11 -47.81 -14.83 -25.13
C ASN A 11 -46.94 -14.54 -23.89
N ASP A 12 -47.57 -14.18 -22.76
CA ASP A 12 -46.87 -13.91 -21.52
C ASP A 12 -46.24 -15.19 -20.92
N GLU A 13 -46.94 -16.34 -21.01
CA GLU A 13 -46.37 -17.66 -20.66
C GLU A 13 -45.19 -18.02 -21.56
N MET A 14 -45.32 -17.89 -22.88
CA MET A 14 -44.23 -18.18 -23.82
C MET A 14 -43.00 -17.28 -23.61
N ARG A 15 -43.20 -15.98 -23.31
CA ARG A 15 -42.10 -15.05 -23.01
C ARG A 15 -41.41 -15.40 -21.69
N ARG A 16 -42.19 -15.80 -20.69
CA ARG A 16 -41.67 -16.22 -19.39
C ARG A 16 -40.85 -17.49 -19.51
N ASP A 17 -41.31 -18.48 -20.28
CA ASP A 17 -40.58 -19.71 -20.53
C ASP A 17 -39.28 -19.49 -21.32
N GLN A 18 -39.28 -18.57 -22.30
CA GLN A 18 -38.06 -18.19 -23.02
C GLN A 18 -37.04 -17.48 -22.12
N ALA A 19 -37.51 -16.57 -21.25
CA ALA A 19 -36.66 -15.91 -20.27
C ALA A 19 -36.11 -16.90 -19.24
N GLN A 20 -36.95 -17.84 -18.78
CA GLN A 20 -36.57 -18.92 -17.86
C GLN A 20 -35.52 -19.83 -18.49
N ALA A 21 -35.71 -20.26 -19.74
CA ALA A 21 -34.75 -21.13 -20.45
C ALA A 21 -33.39 -20.43 -20.69
N LEU A 22 -33.39 -19.12 -20.95
CA LEU A 22 -32.16 -18.33 -21.04
C LEU A 22 -31.47 -18.23 -19.68
N TRP A 23 -32.23 -18.03 -18.60
CA TRP A 23 -31.71 -17.99 -17.24
C TRP A 23 -31.17 -19.35 -16.79
N ASP A 24 -31.85 -20.46 -17.06
CA ASP A 24 -31.37 -21.79 -16.70
C ASP A 24 -30.07 -22.14 -17.43
N ARG A 25 -29.89 -21.61 -18.65
CA ARG A 25 -28.67 -21.81 -19.44
C ARG A 25 -27.50 -20.89 -19.04
N PHE A 26 -27.76 -19.60 -18.81
CA PHE A 26 -26.71 -18.59 -18.58
C PHE A 26 -26.64 -18.07 -17.15
N GLY A 27 -27.73 -18.15 -16.38
CA GLY A 27 -27.82 -17.71 -15.00
C GLY A 27 -26.76 -18.31 -14.08
N PRO A 28 -26.51 -19.64 -14.11
CA PRO A 28 -25.42 -20.24 -13.33
C PRO A 28 -24.04 -19.68 -13.71
N ALA A 29 -23.78 -19.49 -15.02
CA ALA A 29 -22.51 -18.93 -15.49
C ALA A 29 -22.33 -17.46 -15.08
N LEU A 30 -23.40 -16.66 -15.17
CA LEU A 30 -23.42 -15.27 -14.71
C LEU A 30 -23.23 -15.18 -13.19
N LEU A 31 -23.83 -16.08 -12.42
CA LEU A 31 -23.65 -16.15 -10.97
C LEU A 31 -22.20 -16.52 -10.60
N VAL A 32 -21.62 -17.53 -11.26
CA VAL A 32 -20.21 -17.89 -11.04
C VAL A 32 -19.30 -16.71 -11.38
N LEU A 33 -19.53 -16.04 -12.51
CA LEU A 33 -18.77 -14.85 -12.89
C LEU A 33 -18.89 -13.73 -11.85
N ALA A 34 -20.11 -13.45 -11.38
CA ALA A 34 -20.34 -12.43 -10.35
C ALA A 34 -19.60 -12.78 -9.04
N ILE A 35 -19.65 -14.04 -8.61
CA ILE A 35 -18.93 -14.52 -7.42
C ILE A 35 -17.42 -14.35 -7.62
N LEU A 36 -16.87 -14.73 -8.77
CA LEU A 36 -15.45 -14.57 -9.07
C LEU A 36 -15.00 -13.10 -9.02
N VAL A 37 -15.82 -12.18 -9.56
CA VAL A 37 -15.54 -10.74 -9.50
C VAL A 37 -15.53 -10.23 -8.05
N VAL A 38 -16.51 -10.64 -7.24
CA VAL A 38 -16.60 -10.24 -5.83
C VAL A 38 -15.40 -10.78 -5.04
N LEU A 39 -15.06 -12.07 -5.21
CA LEU A 39 -13.92 -12.68 -4.53
C LEU A 39 -12.59 -12.07 -4.97
N GLY A 40 -12.40 -11.81 -6.27
CA GLY A 40 -11.20 -11.15 -6.79
C GLY A 40 -11.04 -9.74 -6.24
N THR A 41 -12.13 -8.97 -6.17
CA THR A 41 -12.12 -7.61 -5.61
C THR A 41 -11.85 -7.64 -4.11
N ALA A 42 -12.49 -8.54 -3.37
CA ALA A 42 -12.28 -8.69 -1.93
C ALA A 42 -10.82 -9.05 -1.60
N ALA A 43 -10.20 -9.96 -2.36
CA ALA A 43 -8.79 -10.31 -2.21
C ALA A 43 -7.88 -9.11 -2.50
N PHE A 44 -8.14 -8.36 -3.58
CA PHE A 44 -7.36 -7.19 -3.95
C PHE A 44 -7.44 -6.07 -2.90
N VAL A 45 -8.65 -5.75 -2.43
CA VAL A 45 -8.87 -4.73 -1.40
C VAL A 45 -8.25 -5.17 -0.07
N GLY A 46 -8.38 -6.44 0.31
CA GLY A 46 -7.74 -6.99 1.51
C GLY A 46 -6.23 -6.86 1.46
N TYR A 47 -5.61 -7.19 0.32
CA TYR A 47 -4.17 -7.01 0.11
C TYR A 47 -3.75 -5.54 0.22
N ARG A 48 -4.47 -4.63 -0.45
CA ARG A 48 -4.18 -3.18 -0.39
C ARG A 48 -4.30 -2.63 1.03
N TYR A 49 -5.34 -3.03 1.76
CA TYR A 49 -5.53 -2.58 3.14
C TYR A 49 -4.38 -3.03 4.05
N TRP A 50 -3.89 -4.25 3.87
CA TRP A 50 -2.76 -4.77 4.63
C TRP A 50 -1.45 -4.04 4.30
N ASP A 51 -1.20 -3.78 3.01
CA ASP A 51 -0.05 -3.02 2.51
C ASP A 51 -0.05 -1.58 3.06
N GLU A 52 -1.20 -0.91 2.98
CA GLU A 52 -1.37 0.47 3.43
C GLU A 52 -1.27 0.60 4.96
N THR A 53 -1.81 -0.38 5.71
CA THR A 53 -1.67 -0.40 7.17
C THR A 53 -0.21 -0.49 7.61
N ARG A 54 0.62 -1.25 6.88
CA ARG A 54 2.07 -1.34 7.16
C ARG A 54 2.79 -0.04 6.85
N ALA A 55 2.49 0.56 5.69
CA ALA A 55 3.05 1.85 5.32
C ALA A 55 2.69 2.96 6.32
N ASN A 56 1.43 3.02 6.77
CA ASN A 56 0.97 3.99 7.76
C ASN A 56 1.72 3.87 9.09
N ARG A 57 1.94 2.65 9.60
CA ARG A 57 2.72 2.44 10.83
C ARG A 57 4.15 2.97 10.70
N SER A 58 4.82 2.70 9.58
CA SER A 58 6.16 3.22 9.32
C SER A 58 6.18 4.74 9.19
N GLY A 59 5.16 5.33 8.56
CA GLY A 59 4.99 6.78 8.46
C GLY A 59 4.77 7.47 9.81
N ASP A 60 3.95 6.88 10.67
CA ASP A 60 3.70 7.38 12.02
C ASP A 60 4.97 7.30 12.88
N ALA A 61 5.71 6.18 12.81
CA ALA A 61 6.97 6.01 13.51
C ALA A 61 8.02 7.03 13.03
N PHE A 62 8.14 7.24 11.72
CA PHE A 62 9.06 8.23 11.14
C PHE A 62 8.71 9.65 11.61
N SER A 63 7.42 10.00 11.58
CA SER A 63 6.93 11.31 11.99
C SER A 63 7.19 11.57 13.48
N GLN A 64 7.05 10.56 14.34
CA GLN A 64 7.38 10.65 15.76
C GLN A 64 8.88 10.82 15.98
N ALA A 65 9.71 10.04 15.28
CA ALA A 65 11.15 10.17 15.36
C ALA A 65 11.64 11.56 14.91
N LEU A 66 11.01 12.12 13.88
CA LEU A 66 11.31 13.48 13.42
C LEU A 66 10.94 14.54 14.46
N LYS A 67 9.81 14.38 15.16
CA LYS A 67 9.44 15.26 16.28
C LYS A 67 10.48 15.21 17.39
N LEU A 68 10.90 14.01 17.80
CA LEU A 68 11.97 13.83 18.80
C LEU A 68 13.27 14.54 18.39
N ALA A 69 13.67 14.41 17.13
CA ALA A 69 14.86 15.09 16.61
C ALA A 69 14.72 16.62 16.66
N ASN A 70 13.55 17.14 16.32
CA ASN A 70 13.28 18.59 16.33
C ASN A 70 13.19 19.15 17.76
N ASP A 71 12.74 18.34 18.73
CA ASP A 71 12.70 18.68 20.15
C ASP A 71 14.09 18.60 20.82
N GLY A 72 15.15 18.30 20.06
CA GLY A 72 16.52 18.17 20.53
C GLY A 72 16.82 16.84 21.24
N LYS A 73 15.86 15.91 21.26
CA LYS A 73 16.00 14.56 21.84
C LYS A 73 16.69 13.62 20.85
N ASN A 74 17.90 13.96 20.46
CA ASN A 74 18.62 13.29 19.39
C ASN A 74 18.82 11.79 19.64
N ASP A 75 19.07 11.37 20.89
CA ASP A 75 19.28 9.95 21.22
C ASP A 75 17.99 9.12 21.13
N GLU A 76 16.87 9.67 21.60
CA GLU A 76 15.55 9.04 21.44
C GLU A 76 15.17 8.96 19.95
N ALA A 77 15.46 10.02 19.20
CA ALA A 77 15.21 10.07 17.76
C ALA A 77 16.03 9.03 16.99
N LEU A 78 17.34 8.92 17.28
CA LEU A 78 18.21 7.91 16.66
C LEU A 78 17.73 6.50 16.97
N THR A 79 17.34 6.22 18.22
CA THR A 79 16.78 4.91 18.58
C THR A 79 15.52 4.58 17.79
N ALA A 80 14.61 5.54 17.64
CA ALA A 80 13.39 5.36 16.86
C ALA A 80 13.66 5.19 15.35
N LEU A 81 14.65 5.91 14.81
CA LEU A 81 15.08 5.79 13.41
C LEU A 81 15.77 4.45 13.14
N ASP A 82 16.65 3.98 14.04
CA ASP A 82 17.31 2.68 13.92
C ASP A 82 16.31 1.52 13.96
N GLN A 83 15.25 1.65 14.77
CA GLN A 83 14.16 0.68 14.78
C GLN A 83 13.41 0.68 13.45
N LEU A 84 13.14 1.87 12.91
CA LEU A 84 12.45 2.02 11.63
C LEU A 84 13.31 1.58 10.43
N GLU A 85 14.64 1.67 10.53
CA GLU A 85 15.55 1.10 9.54
C GLU A 85 15.42 -0.43 9.45
N LYS A 86 15.19 -1.10 10.58
CA LYS A 86 15.08 -2.57 10.64
C LYS A 86 13.68 -3.07 10.31
N ASP A 87 12.66 -2.41 10.87
CA ASP A 87 11.27 -2.87 10.84
C ASP A 87 10.39 -2.10 9.85
N GLY A 88 10.94 -1.07 9.21
CA GLY A 88 10.20 -0.20 8.30
C GLY A 88 9.75 -0.90 7.03
N TYR A 89 8.63 -0.45 6.49
CA TYR A 89 8.07 -0.97 5.24
C TYR A 89 8.37 -0.06 4.06
N GLY A 90 8.54 -0.62 2.86
CA GLY A 90 8.76 0.16 1.63
C GLY A 90 10.03 1.02 1.69
N ALA A 91 9.90 2.33 1.43
CA ALA A 91 11.03 3.25 1.38
C ALA A 91 11.42 3.85 2.76
N TYR A 92 10.64 3.58 3.82
CA TYR A 92 10.89 4.15 5.15
C TYR A 92 12.22 3.74 5.79
N PRO A 93 12.74 2.51 5.63
CA PRO A 93 14.06 2.14 6.13
C PRO A 93 15.18 3.06 5.63
N LEU A 94 15.17 3.35 4.32
CA LEU A 94 16.13 4.23 3.69
C LEU A 94 16.00 5.68 4.17
N LEU A 95 14.76 6.16 4.30
CA LEU A 95 14.49 7.49 4.84
C LEU A 95 14.95 7.61 6.30
N ALA A 96 14.74 6.55 7.09
CA ALA A 96 15.16 6.48 8.48
C ALA A 96 16.69 6.58 8.60
N ARG A 97 17.43 5.82 7.79
CA ARG A 97 18.89 5.86 7.74
C ARG A 97 19.42 7.25 7.36
N MET A 98 18.89 7.84 6.29
CA MET A 98 19.26 9.20 5.84
C MET A 98 18.96 10.27 6.90
N ARG A 99 17.83 10.13 7.60
CA ARG A 99 17.47 11.06 8.67
C ARG A 99 18.34 10.85 9.90
N GLY A 100 18.67 9.61 10.24
CA GLY A 100 19.57 9.24 11.34
C GLY A 100 20.93 9.90 11.18
N ALA A 101 21.53 9.80 9.99
CA ALA A 101 22.77 10.48 9.64
C ALA A 101 22.68 12.00 9.85
N THR A 102 21.56 12.62 9.45
CA THR A 102 21.33 14.06 9.69
C THR A 102 21.22 14.40 11.18
N VAL A 103 20.59 13.54 11.98
CA VAL A 103 20.49 13.74 13.43
C VAL A 103 21.86 13.60 14.11
N LYS A 104 22.70 12.65 13.67
CA LYS A 104 24.10 12.52 14.14
C LYS A 104 24.89 13.79 13.82
N ALA A 105 24.76 14.31 12.59
CA ALA A 105 25.40 15.57 12.20
C ALA A 105 24.94 16.75 13.09
N ASN A 106 23.63 16.86 13.36
CA ASN A 106 23.08 17.90 14.24
C ASN A 106 23.53 17.76 15.70
N LYS A 107 23.82 16.53 16.16
CA LYS A 107 24.39 16.27 17.48
C LYS A 107 25.88 16.65 17.57
N GLY A 108 26.52 16.93 16.43
CA GLY A 108 27.95 17.23 16.32
C GLY A 108 28.82 15.99 16.03
N ASP A 109 28.21 14.82 15.82
CA ASP A 109 28.91 13.60 15.41
C ASP A 109 29.00 13.54 13.88
N ILE A 110 29.83 14.43 13.33
CA ILE A 110 30.00 14.60 11.88
C ILE A 110 30.60 13.33 11.25
N ASP A 111 31.63 12.74 11.86
CA ASP A 111 32.29 11.55 11.32
C ASP A 111 31.32 10.37 11.17
N ALA A 112 30.46 10.14 12.17
CA ALA A 112 29.44 9.09 12.07
C ALA A 112 28.38 9.42 11.01
N ALA A 113 27.99 10.70 10.86
CA ALA A 113 27.04 11.12 9.85
C ALA A 113 27.57 10.92 8.42
N VAL A 114 28.82 11.31 8.17
CA VAL A 114 29.50 11.13 6.87
C VAL A 114 29.56 9.64 6.54
N LYS A 115 29.98 8.80 7.49
CA LYS A 115 30.03 7.36 7.30
C LYS A 115 28.67 6.78 6.90
N ASP A 116 27.60 7.15 7.58
CA ASP A 116 26.26 6.66 7.25
C ASP A 116 25.81 7.11 5.85
N PHE A 117 26.10 8.36 5.45
CA PHE A 117 25.79 8.86 4.11
C PHE A 117 26.62 8.16 3.03
N ASP A 118 27.90 7.89 3.29
CA ASP A 118 28.77 7.14 2.38
C ASP A 118 28.30 5.71 2.18
N GLU A 119 27.84 5.03 3.25
CA GLU A 119 27.27 3.69 3.13
C GLU A 119 26.01 3.68 2.26
N VAL A 120 25.14 4.70 2.39
CA VAL A 120 23.98 4.88 1.49
C VAL A 120 24.42 5.17 0.06
N ALA A 121 25.46 5.97 -0.13
CA ALA A 121 26.00 6.30 -1.45
C ALA A 121 26.66 5.10 -2.15
N ALA A 122 27.20 4.15 -1.38
CA ALA A 122 27.86 2.95 -1.87
C ALA A 122 26.89 1.79 -2.16
N ASP A 123 25.70 1.79 -1.55
CA ASP A 123 24.73 0.71 -1.72
C ASP A 123 24.07 0.74 -3.11
N THR A 124 24.49 -0.17 -3.99
CA THR A 124 23.98 -0.27 -5.36
C THR A 124 22.49 -0.64 -5.47
N ALA A 125 21.88 -1.17 -4.41
CA ALA A 125 20.45 -1.48 -4.39
C ALA A 125 19.57 -0.23 -4.32
N ILE A 126 20.13 0.89 -3.85
CA ILE A 126 19.43 2.15 -3.69
C ILE A 126 19.35 2.89 -5.04
N PRO A 127 18.22 3.50 -5.43
CA PRO A 127 18.11 4.28 -6.66
C PRO A 127 19.19 5.36 -6.77
N GLN A 128 19.79 5.51 -7.96
CA GLN A 128 20.93 6.40 -8.18
C GLN A 128 20.71 7.82 -7.66
N GLY A 129 19.53 8.40 -7.90
CA GLY A 129 19.21 9.75 -7.44
C GLY A 129 19.31 9.92 -5.92
N ILE A 130 18.99 8.90 -5.12
CA ILE A 130 19.13 8.97 -3.66
C ILE A 130 20.61 8.85 -3.25
N ARG A 131 21.37 7.98 -3.92
CA ARG A 131 22.81 7.85 -3.67
C ARG A 131 23.55 9.16 -3.95
N ASP A 132 23.18 9.85 -5.02
CA ASP A 132 23.79 11.14 -5.38
C ASP A 132 23.47 12.23 -4.34
N VAL A 133 22.26 12.23 -3.76
CA VAL A 133 21.92 13.11 -2.63
C VAL A 133 22.72 12.74 -1.38
N ALA A 134 22.93 11.46 -1.10
CA ALA A 134 23.75 11.01 0.02
C ALA A 134 25.21 11.46 -0.13
N ARG A 135 25.80 11.32 -1.33
CA ARG A 135 27.16 11.81 -1.66
C ARG A 135 27.32 13.32 -1.49
N LEU A 136 26.26 14.10 -1.71
CA LEU A 136 26.31 15.55 -1.53
C LEU A 136 26.24 15.96 -0.06
N ARG A 137 25.76 15.06 0.80
CA ARG A 137 25.54 15.31 2.24
C ARG A 137 26.61 14.70 3.15
N ALA A 138 27.36 13.72 2.65
CA ALA A 138 28.64 13.29 3.21
C ALA A 138 29.65 14.45 3.11
#